data_AF-A0A6N6JJS6-F1
#
_entry.id   AF-A0A6N6JJS6-F1
#
_cell.length_a   1.000
_cell.length_b   1.000
_cell.length_c   1.000
_cell.angle_alpha   90.00
_cell.angle_beta   90.00
_cell.angle_gamma   90.00
#
_symmetry.space_group_name_H-M   'P 1'
#
loop_
_entity.id
_entity.type
_entity.pdbx_description
1 polymer ?
#
loop_
_entity_poly.entity_id
_entity_poly.type
_entity_poly.pdbx_seq_one_letter_code
_entity_poly.pdbx_strand_id
1 'polypeptide(L)'
;MIRAVIPALLLCLSACAADLPDERETISAEALAADYPRLQPIPPLLAAANQDNDIAETEETLSSRADGLRTRASNLRGRSILDGATRLKLENAALRNNR
;
A
#
# COMPACT_ATOMS: atom_id res chain seq x y z
N MET A 1 -23.34 -21.29 -34.95
CA MET A 1 -22.11 -20.80 -34.28
C MET A 1 -22.24 -20.79 -32.75
N ILE A 2 -23.39 -20.46 -32.15
CA ILE A 2 -23.60 -20.42 -30.69
C ILE A 2 -23.47 -21.79 -29.99
N ARG A 3 -23.81 -22.90 -30.66
CA ARG A 3 -23.80 -24.27 -30.10
C ARG A 3 -22.41 -24.76 -29.66
N ALA A 4 -21.34 -24.27 -30.28
CA ALA A 4 -19.95 -24.67 -29.98
C ALA A 4 -19.27 -23.77 -28.95
N VAL A 5 -19.85 -22.60 -28.64
CA VAL A 5 -19.29 -21.63 -27.68
C VAL A 5 -19.47 -22.12 -26.25
N ILE A 6 -20.60 -22.76 -25.94
CA ILE A 6 -20.89 -23.27 -24.60
C ILE A 6 -19.89 -24.34 -24.13
N PRO A 7 -19.61 -25.42 -24.90
CA PRO A 7 -18.62 -26.41 -24.46
C PRO A 7 -17.20 -25.83 -24.40
N ALA A 8 -16.84 -24.91 -25.29
CA ALA A 8 -15.55 -24.24 -25.26
C ALA A 8 -15.37 -23.35 -24.00
N LEU A 9 -16.42 -22.62 -23.61
CA LEU A 9 -16.41 -21.80 -22.39
C LEU A 9 -16.25 -22.65 -21.13
N LEU A 10 -16.93 -23.80 -21.05
CA LEU A 10 -16.84 -24.72 -19.91
C LEU A 10 -15.43 -25.33 -19.77
N LEU A 11 -14.78 -25.66 -20.89
CA LEU A 11 -13.39 -26.13 -20.93
C LEU A 11 -12.39 -25.05 -20.48
N CYS A 12 -12.63 -23.78 -20.83
CA CYS A 12 -11.82 -22.67 -20.35
C CYS A 12 -11.99 -22.43 -18.84
N LEU A 13 -13.18 -22.64 -18.27
CA LEU A 13 -13.42 -22.50 -16.83
C LEU A 13 -12.67 -23.56 -16.00
N SER A 14 -12.56 -24.81 -16.49
CA SER A 14 -11.81 -25.85 -15.78
C SER A 14 -10.30 -25.60 -15.73
N ALA A 15 -9.75 -24.83 -16.68
CA ALA A 15 -8.34 -24.47 -16.69
C ALA A 15 -7.96 -23.50 -15.56
N CYS A 16 -8.90 -22.66 -15.09
CA CYS A 16 -8.66 -21.77 -13.95
C CYS A 16 -8.68 -22.51 -12.59
N ALA A 17 -9.23 -23.73 -12.54
CA ALA A 17 -9.30 -24.53 -11.31
C ALA A 17 -8.10 -25.47 -11.13
N ALA A 18 -7.26 -25.64 -12.16
CA ALA A 18 -6.15 -26.60 -12.14
C ALA A 18 -4.98 -26.18 -11.22
N ASP A 19 -4.82 -24.87 -10.98
CA ASP A 19 -3.77 -24.29 -10.11
C ASP A 19 -4.32 -23.81 -8.77
N LEU A 20 -5.57 -24.14 -8.44
CA LEU A 20 -6.09 -23.84 -7.11
C LEU A 20 -5.46 -24.84 -6.12
N PRO A 21 -4.64 -24.38 -5.16
CA PRO A 21 -4.10 -25.29 -4.15
C PRO A 21 -5.27 -25.93 -3.40
N ASP A 22 -5.16 -27.23 -3.09
CA ASP A 22 -6.18 -27.91 -2.30
C ASP A 22 -6.26 -27.21 -0.94
N GLU A 23 -7.36 -26.48 -0.69
CA GLU A 23 -7.52 -25.69 0.53
C GLU A 23 -7.38 -26.57 1.80
N ARG A 24 -7.56 -27.88 1.66
CA ARG A 24 -7.46 -28.87 2.73
C ARG A 24 -6.02 -29.23 3.10
N GLU A 25 -5.05 -29.11 2.18
CA GLU A 25 -3.63 -29.34 2.49
C GLU A 25 -3.03 -28.23 3.37
N THR A 26 -3.71 -27.08 3.44
CA THR A 26 -3.17 -25.90 4.15
C THR A 26 -3.47 -25.92 5.66
N ILE A 27 -4.33 -26.83 6.12
CA ILE A 27 -4.73 -26.92 7.53
C ILE A 27 -4.05 -28.13 8.18
N SER A 28 -3.21 -27.89 9.19
CA SER A 28 -2.54 -28.97 9.91
C SER A 28 -3.54 -29.81 10.72
N ALA A 29 -3.18 -31.06 11.03
CA ALA A 29 -4.02 -31.95 11.84
C ALA A 29 -4.31 -31.35 13.24
N GLU A 30 -3.34 -30.62 13.79
CA GLU A 30 -3.46 -29.89 15.05
C GLU A 30 -4.48 -28.75 14.94
N ALA A 31 -4.52 -28.02 13.82
CA ALA A 31 -5.47 -26.95 13.58
C ALA A 31 -6.91 -27.46 13.40
N LEU A 32 -7.09 -28.65 12.81
CA LEU A 32 -8.41 -29.32 12.73
C LEU A 32 -8.91 -29.83 14.09
N ALA A 33 -7.99 -30.22 14.97
CA ALA A 33 -8.30 -30.69 16.31
C ALA A 33 -8.40 -29.56 17.34
N ALA A 34 -8.06 -28.33 16.97
CA ALA A 34 -8.11 -27.18 17.86
C ALA A 34 -9.55 -26.76 18.15
N ASP A 35 -9.80 -26.35 19.39
CA ASP A 35 -11.06 -25.70 19.75
C ASP A 35 -11.23 -24.39 18.96
N TYR A 36 -12.46 -24.12 18.55
CA TYR A 36 -12.80 -22.84 17.92
C TYR A 36 -12.49 -21.68 18.89
N PRO A 37 -11.90 -20.59 18.38
CA PRO A 37 -11.63 -19.43 19.21
C PRO A 37 -12.94 -18.85 19.76
N ARG A 38 -12.90 -18.38 21.01
CA ARG A 38 -14.04 -17.69 21.60
C ARG A 38 -14.23 -16.34 20.92
N LEU A 39 -15.39 -16.16 20.27
CA LEU A 39 -15.76 -14.89 19.66
C LEU A 39 -15.83 -13.80 20.73
N GLN A 40 -15.07 -12.73 20.54
CA GLN A 40 -15.15 -11.55 21.39
C GLN A 40 -16.37 -10.71 20.99
N PRO A 41 -17.11 -10.12 21.94
CA PRO A 41 -18.22 -9.23 21.61
C PRO A 41 -17.73 -8.00 20.82
N ILE A 42 -18.44 -7.66 19.74
CA ILE A 42 -18.14 -6.48 18.91
C ILE A 42 -18.36 -5.14 19.64
N PRO A 43 -19.43 -4.95 20.44
CA PRO A 43 -19.70 -3.66 21.09
C PRO A 43 -18.55 -3.05 21.92
N PRO A 44 -17.82 -3.81 22.77
CA PRO A 44 -16.68 -3.25 23.50
C PRO A 44 -15.50 -2.87 22.59
N LEU A 45 -15.31 -3.58 21.48
CA LEU A 45 -14.28 -3.22 20.49
C LEU A 45 -14.60 -1.90 19.79
N LEU A 46 -15.88 -1.67 19.48
CA LEU A 46 -16.34 -0.41 18.92
C LEU A 46 -16.25 0.73 19.94
N ALA A 47 -16.56 0.47 21.21
CA ALA A 47 -16.40 1.45 22.27
C ALA A 47 -14.93 1.88 22.44
N ALA A 48 -14.00 0.92 22.41
CA ALA A 48 -12.56 1.19 22.49
C ALA A 48 -12.04 1.94 21.24
N ALA A 49 -12.51 1.59 20.04
CA ALA A 49 -12.14 2.31 18.81
C ALA A 49 -12.65 3.76 18.77
N ASN A 50 -13.70 4.07 19.52
CA ASN A 50 -14.24 5.42 19.65
C ASN A 50 -13.66 6.20 20.84
N GLN A 51 -12.91 5.54 21.73
CA GLN A 51 -12.19 6.19 22.82
C GLN A 51 -10.83 6.67 22.31
N ASP A 52 -10.65 7.99 22.29
CA ASP A 52 -9.40 8.70 22.02
C ASP A 52 -8.73 8.41 20.66
N ASN A 53 -9.48 8.62 19.59
CA ASN A 53 -8.86 8.98 18.31
C ASN A 53 -8.60 10.49 18.31
N ASP A 54 -7.42 10.89 18.77
CA ASP A 54 -6.95 12.30 18.78
C ASP A 54 -6.60 12.81 17.36
N ILE A 55 -7.48 12.52 16.40
CA ILE A 55 -7.30 12.88 15.00
C ILE A 55 -7.41 14.40 14.82
N ALA A 56 -8.13 15.09 15.72
CA ALA A 56 -8.28 16.54 15.67
C ALA A 56 -6.94 17.29 15.89
N GLU A 57 -6.07 16.83 16.80
CA GLU A 57 -4.76 17.48 17.02
C GLU A 57 -3.81 17.28 15.82
N THR A 58 -4.03 16.23 15.02
CA THR A 58 -3.12 15.89 13.90
C THR A 58 -3.21 16.85 12.72
N GLU A 59 -4.39 17.36 12.36
CA GLU A 59 -4.53 18.15 11.12
C GLU A 59 -3.88 19.54 11.23
N GLU A 60 -4.11 20.24 12.34
CA GLU A 60 -3.49 21.55 12.59
C GLU A 60 -1.96 21.43 12.73
N THR A 61 -1.50 20.41 13.44
CA THR A 61 -0.06 20.13 13.60
C THR A 61 0.60 19.77 12.27
N LEU A 62 -0.06 18.96 11.44
CA LEU A 62 0.47 18.55 10.13
C LEU A 62 0.45 19.72 9.12
N SER A 63 -0.58 20.56 9.13
CA SER A 63 -0.67 21.73 8.26
C SER A 63 0.43 22.76 8.60
N SER A 64 0.62 23.06 9.88
CA SER A 64 1.71 23.93 10.36
C SER A 64 3.09 23.42 9.94
N ARG A 65 3.33 22.11 10.07
CA ARG A 65 4.58 21.48 9.60
C ARG A 65 4.75 21.60 8.08
N ALA A 66 3.69 21.37 7.30
CA ALA A 66 3.73 21.49 5.85
C ALA A 66 4.06 22.92 5.41
N ASP A 67 3.49 23.93 6.05
CA ASP A 67 3.76 25.34 5.75
C ASP A 67 5.19 25.75 6.11
N GLY A 68 5.70 25.25 7.24
CA GLY A 68 7.11 25.40 7.60
C GLY A 68 8.06 24.77 6.57
N LEU A 69 7.70 23.62 5.99
CA LEU A 69 8.49 22.98 4.93
C LEU A 69 8.41 23.76 3.61
N ARG A 70 7.23 24.23 3.22
CA ARG A 70 7.05 25.05 2.00
C ARG A 70 7.86 26.34 2.07
N THR A 71 7.87 27.00 3.22
CA THR A 71 8.65 28.22 3.46
C THR A 71 10.15 27.96 3.38
N ARG A 72 10.63 26.84 3.93
CA ARG A 72 12.05 26.47 3.77
C ARG A 72 12.39 26.16 2.31
N ALA A 73 11.50 25.47 1.60
CA ALA A 73 11.70 25.15 0.19
C ALA A 73 11.74 26.40 -0.69
N SER A 74 10.88 27.39 -0.46
CA SER A 74 10.93 28.66 -1.20
C SER A 74 12.24 29.42 -0.93
N ASN A 75 12.69 29.46 0.32
CA ASN A 75 13.98 30.06 0.70
C ASN A 75 15.18 29.35 0.05
N LEU A 76 15.13 28.02 -0.08
CA LEU A 76 16.18 27.25 -0.76
C LEU A 76 16.17 27.50 -2.28
N ARG A 77 15.00 27.63 -2.91
CA ARG A 77 14.87 27.92 -4.35
C ARG A 77 15.43 29.30 -4.73
N GLY A 78 15.26 30.30 -3.87
CA GLY A 78 15.78 31.65 -4.09
C GLY A 78 17.28 31.81 -3.90
N ARG A 79 17.96 30.79 -3.35
CA ARG A 79 19.40 30.80 -3.10
C ARG A 79 20.12 29.91 -4.10
N SER A 80 21.05 30.48 -4.88
CA SER A 80 22.00 29.63 -5.60
C SER A 80 23.03 29.09 -4.63
N ILE A 81 22.75 27.92 -4.05
CA ILE A 81 23.66 27.20 -3.13
C ILE A 81 24.85 26.61 -3.89
N LEU A 82 24.67 26.35 -5.20
CA LEU A 82 25.70 25.85 -6.09
C LEU A 82 26.32 27.01 -6.86
N ASP A 83 27.65 27.02 -6.94
CA ASP A 83 28.36 27.83 -7.92
C ASP A 83 28.12 27.28 -9.34
N GLY A 84 28.37 28.11 -10.36
CA GLY A 84 28.12 27.72 -11.76
C GLY A 84 28.92 26.49 -12.19
N ALA A 85 30.15 26.35 -11.71
CA ALA A 85 31.03 25.24 -12.05
C ALA A 85 30.54 23.90 -11.50
N THR A 86 30.04 23.89 -10.26
CA THR A 86 29.51 22.69 -9.60
C THR A 86 28.17 22.29 -10.22
N ARG A 87 27.31 23.26 -10.59
CA ARG A 87 26.07 22.98 -11.32
C ARG A 87 26.34 22.27 -12.66
N LEU A 88 27.29 22.79 -13.45
CA LEU A 88 27.71 22.19 -14.72
C LEU A 88 28.24 20.75 -14.56
N LYS A 89 28.98 20.47 -13.48
CA LYS A 89 29.44 19.10 -13.19
C LYS A 89 28.29 18.15 -12.91
N LEU A 90 27.29 18.58 -12.13
CA LEU A 90 26.12 17.76 -11.80
C LEU A 90 25.23 17.49 -13.01
N GLU A 91 24.99 18.49 -13.87
CA GLU A 91 24.23 18.31 -15.11
C GLU A 91 24.91 17.32 -16.06
N ASN A 92 26.23 17.45 -16.24
CA ASN A 92 27.00 16.50 -17.04
C ASN A 92 26.99 15.08 -16.44
N ALA A 93 27.01 14.95 -15.11
CA ALA A 93 26.89 13.66 -14.45
C ALA A 93 25.49 13.03 -14.64
N ALA A 94 24.42 13.83 -14.55
CA ALA A 94 23.06 13.37 -14.77
C ALA A 94 22.82 12.89 -16.21
N LEU A 95 23.35 13.61 -17.21
CA LEU A 95 23.27 13.22 -18.62
C LEU A 95 24.06 11.93 -18.93
N ARG A 96 25.14 11.68 -18.19
CA ARG A 96 25.94 10.44 -18.32
C ARG A 96 25.26 9.21 -17.72
N ASN A 97 24.47 9.38 -16.65
CA ASN A 97 23.80 8.26 -15.96
C ASN A 97 22.48 7.83 -16.63
N ASN A 98 21.97 8.61 -17.59
CA ASN A 98 20.74 8.34 -18.32
C ASN A 98 20.99 7.82 -19.75
N ARG A 99 22.18 7.24 -19.98
CA ARG A 99 22.58 6.50 -21.19
C ARG A 99 23.04 5.11 -20.79
#